data_AF-A0A928GBP6-F1
#
_entry.id   AF-A0A928GBP6-F1
#
_cell.length_a   1.000
_cell.length_b   1.000
_cell.length_c   1.000
_cell.angle_alpha   90.00
_cell.angle_beta   90.00
_cell.angle_gamma   90.00
#
_symmetry.space_group_name_H-M   'P 1'
#
loop_
_entity.id
_entity.type
_entity.pdbx_description
1 polymer ?
#
loop_
_entity_poly.entity_id
_entity_poly.type
_entity_poly.pdbx_seq_one_letter_code
_entity_poly.pdbx_strand_id
1 'polypeptide(L)'
;MESTEILDTNYNLLDYFFMGGSGPMTILTIFLIGVLIAAWKAPNWVRDIGFAALIASLCWVSITLVQMSTALMVNPDVSAPVVWGGILCSLLPIVYSMFIYLISILISTFQKPRI
;
A
#
# COMPACT_ATOMS: atom_id res chain seq x y z
N MET A 1 26.13 19.41 15.31
CA MET A 1 25.28 20.46 14.70
C MET A 1 24.80 19.88 13.37
N GLU A 2 23.97 18.83 13.42
CA GLU A 2 23.63 18.01 12.24
C GLU A 2 22.32 17.23 12.45
N SER A 3 21.46 17.69 13.38
CA SER A 3 20.18 17.06 13.69
C SER A 3 18.98 17.83 13.13
N THR A 4 19.24 18.95 12.45
CA THR A 4 18.21 19.89 11.97
C THR A 4 18.02 19.90 10.45
N GLU A 5 18.87 19.25 9.66
CA GLU A 5 18.68 19.14 8.19
C GLU A 5 17.82 17.92 7.78
N ILE A 6 17.54 16.98 8.68
CA ILE A 6 16.75 15.77 8.35
C ILE A 6 15.24 16.06 8.27
N LEU A 7 14.79 17.22 8.75
CA LEU A 7 13.36 17.57 8.81
C LEU A 7 12.83 18.34 7.59
N ASP A 8 13.65 18.60 6.59
CA ASP A 8 13.24 19.31 5.36
C ASP A 8 13.02 18.37 4.16
N THR A 9 12.57 17.15 4.43
CA THR A 9 12.20 16.22 3.37
C THR A 9 10.77 16.49 2.90
N ASN A 10 10.65 17.43 1.98
CA ASN A 10 9.46 17.59 1.14
C ASN A 10 9.37 16.39 0.19
N TYR A 11 8.96 15.23 0.72
CA TYR A 11 8.70 14.04 -0.08
C TYR A 11 7.47 14.28 -0.96
N ASN A 12 7.65 14.09 -2.26
CA ASN A 12 6.54 14.14 -3.20
C ASN A 12 5.72 12.85 -3.13
N LEU A 13 4.51 12.89 -3.66
CA LEU A 13 3.62 11.72 -3.70
C LEU A 13 4.25 10.52 -4.43
N LEU A 14 5.10 10.76 -5.43
CA LEU A 14 5.87 9.72 -6.11
C LEU A 14 6.96 9.10 -5.24
N ASP A 15 7.60 9.88 -4.35
CA ASP A 15 8.65 9.36 -3.47
C ASP A 15 8.06 8.36 -2.48
N TYR A 16 6.87 8.65 -1.94
CA TYR A 16 6.10 7.71 -1.12
C TYR A 16 5.71 6.44 -1.89
N PHE A 17 5.39 6.55 -3.17
CA PHE A 17 5.07 5.40 -4.01
C PHE A 17 6.29 4.49 -4.19
N PHE A 18 7.46 5.06 -4.50
CA PHE A 18 8.69 4.27 -4.64
C PHE A 18 9.19 3.69 -3.31
N MET A 19 9.01 4.42 -2.20
CA MET A 19 9.34 3.94 -0.85
C MET A 19 8.52 2.71 -0.43
N GLY A 20 7.29 2.56 -0.92
CA GLY A 20 6.44 1.41 -0.58
C GLY A 20 6.83 0.10 -1.27
N GLY A 21 7.88 0.11 -2.09
CA GLY A 21 8.41 -1.08 -2.75
C GLY A 21 7.69 -1.43 -4.05
N SER A 22 8.46 -1.89 -5.05
CA SER A 22 7.94 -2.17 -6.40
C SER A 22 6.92 -3.31 -6.44
N GLY A 23 7.12 -4.36 -5.65
CA GLY A 23 6.24 -5.54 -5.58
C GLY A 23 4.80 -5.22 -5.19
N PRO A 24 4.54 -4.74 -3.95
CA PRO A 24 3.18 -4.47 -3.49
C PRO A 24 2.52 -3.35 -4.29
N MET A 25 3.28 -2.33 -4.69
CA MET A 25 2.75 -1.20 -5.47
C MET A 25 2.30 -1.62 -6.88
N THR A 26 3.00 -2.55 -7.53
CA THR A 26 2.55 -3.09 -8.83
C THR A 26 1.23 -3.84 -8.70
N ILE A 27 1.12 -4.70 -7.68
CA ILE A 27 -0.12 -5.45 -7.40
C ILE A 27 -1.28 -4.49 -7.12
N LEU A 28 -1.06 -3.46 -6.30
CA LEU A 28 -2.08 -2.45 -5.99
C LEU A 28 -2.48 -1.63 -7.21
N THR A 29 -1.56 -1.37 -8.12
CA THR A 29 -1.87 -0.68 -9.40
C THR A 29 -2.77 -1.56 -10.28
N ILE A 30 -2.55 -2.87 -10.30
CA ILE A 30 -3.42 -3.81 -11.02
C ILE A 30 -4.83 -3.81 -10.40
N PHE A 31 -4.94 -3.82 -9.07
CA PHE A 31 -6.23 -3.68 -8.39
C PHE A 31 -6.92 -2.37 -8.71
N LEU A 32 -6.19 -1.25 -8.72
CA LEU A 32 -6.73 0.06 -9.09
C LEU A 32 -7.30 0.06 -10.52
N ILE A 33 -6.58 -0.50 -11.49
CA ILE A 33 -7.07 -0.66 -12.86
C ILE A 33 -8.31 -1.56 -12.89
N GLY A 34 -8.30 -2.66 -12.12
CA GLY A 34 -9.45 -3.56 -11.97
C GLY A 34 -10.70 -2.85 -11.45
N VAL A 35 -10.55 -1.96 -10.46
CA VAL A 35 -11.63 -1.12 -9.92
C VAL A 35 -12.20 -0.20 -11.00
N LEU A 36 -11.36 0.44 -11.80
CA LEU A 36 -11.78 1.33 -12.90
C LEU A 36 -12.54 0.57 -14.00
N ILE A 37 -12.08 -0.63 -14.36
CA ILE A 37 -12.77 -1.48 -15.35
C ILE A 37 -14.11 -1.99 -14.79
N ALA A 38 -14.14 -2.42 -13.53
CA ALA A 38 -15.35 -2.87 -12.86
C ALA A 38 -16.37 -1.74 -12.73
N ALA A 39 -15.93 -0.50 -12.52
CA ALA A 39 -16.79 0.68 -12.48
C ALA A 39 -17.61 0.84 -13.76
N TRP A 40 -17.10 0.45 -14.92
CA TRP A 40 -17.86 0.50 -16.17
C TRP A 40 -18.70 -0.77 -16.40
N LYS A 41 -18.14 -1.96 -16.16
CA LYS A 41 -18.76 -3.22 -16.60
C LYS A 41 -19.73 -3.84 -15.58
N ALA A 42 -19.47 -3.68 -14.28
CA ALA A 42 -20.28 -4.29 -13.21
C ALA A 42 -20.09 -3.53 -11.88
N PRO A 43 -20.95 -2.54 -11.56
CA PRO A 43 -20.77 -1.66 -10.39
C PRO A 43 -20.80 -2.41 -9.05
N ASN A 44 -21.42 -3.59 -9.00
CA ASN A 44 -21.47 -4.42 -7.79
C ASN A 44 -20.11 -5.02 -7.42
N TRP A 45 -19.21 -5.21 -8.39
CA TRP A 45 -17.91 -5.87 -8.17
C TRP A 45 -16.82 -4.90 -7.71
N VAL A 46 -17.05 -3.58 -7.85
CA VAL A 46 -16.10 -2.52 -7.51
C VAL A 46 -15.69 -2.59 -6.03
N ARG A 47 -16.67 -2.81 -5.15
CA ARG A 47 -16.46 -2.88 -3.70
C ARG A 47 -15.65 -4.10 -3.29
N ASP A 48 -15.93 -5.25 -3.89
CA ASP A 48 -15.29 -6.51 -3.55
C ASP A 48 -13.82 -6.51 -4.00
N ILE A 49 -13.53 -5.92 -5.18
CA ILE A 49 -12.15 -5.75 -5.68
C ILE A 49 -11.37 -4.77 -4.79
N GLY A 50 -11.97 -3.67 -4.36
CA GLY A 50 -11.34 -2.73 -3.43
C GLY A 50 -11.00 -3.39 -2.09
N PHE A 51 -11.89 -4.23 -1.57
CA PHE A 51 -11.64 -4.98 -0.34
C PHE A 51 -10.54 -6.04 -0.52
N ALA A 52 -10.49 -6.70 -1.68
CA ALA A 52 -9.41 -7.62 -2.01
C ALA A 52 -8.03 -6.93 -2.04
N ALA A 53 -7.95 -5.67 -2.49
CA ALA A 53 -6.71 -4.89 -2.47
C ALA A 53 -6.19 -4.65 -1.03
N LEU A 54 -7.09 -4.37 -0.08
CA LEU A 54 -6.74 -4.25 1.35
C LEU A 54 -6.19 -5.55 1.92
N ILE A 55 -6.86 -6.68 1.64
CA ILE A 55 -6.41 -8.00 2.10
C ILE A 55 -5.04 -8.33 1.50
N ALA A 56 -4.84 -8.07 0.20
CA ALA A 56 -3.57 -8.32 -0.47
C ALA A 56 -2.41 -7.55 0.19
N SER A 57 -2.61 -6.27 0.52
CA SER A 57 -1.62 -5.48 1.27
C SER A 57 -1.36 -6.02 2.67
N LEU A 58 -2.41 -6.47 3.39
CA LEU A 58 -2.26 -7.04 4.73
C LEU A 58 -1.44 -8.34 4.72
N CYS A 59 -1.67 -9.20 3.71
CA CYS A 59 -0.85 -10.37 3.45
C CYS A 59 0.61 -9.98 3.16
N TRP A 60 0.83 -8.92 2.37
CA TRP A 60 2.17 -8.44 2.04
C TRP A 60 2.96 -7.97 3.26
N VAL A 61 2.31 -7.26 4.19
CA VAL A 61 2.94 -6.84 5.45
C VAL A 61 3.36 -8.04 6.28
N SER A 62 2.52 -9.08 6.33
CA SER A 62 2.84 -10.31 7.04
C SER A 62 4.10 -10.99 6.46
N ILE A 63 4.20 -11.05 5.13
CA ILE A 63 5.40 -11.59 4.44
C ILE A 63 6.63 -10.73 4.76
N THR A 64 6.50 -9.41 4.72
CA THR A 64 7.60 -8.48 4.99
C THR A 64 8.09 -8.60 6.43
N LEU A 65 7.20 -8.74 7.40
CA LEU A 65 7.55 -8.95 8.80
C LEU A 65 8.36 -10.25 9.01
N VAL A 66 7.97 -11.33 8.32
CA VAL A 66 8.72 -12.59 8.36
C VAL A 66 10.11 -12.38 7.75
N GLN A 67 10.22 -11.72 6.59
CA GLN A 67 11.50 -11.43 5.92
C GLN A 67 12.43 -10.55 6.79
N MET A 68 11.88 -9.56 7.50
CA MET A 68 12.66 -8.71 8.40
C MET A 68 13.14 -9.50 9.63
N SER A 69 12.27 -10.33 10.19
CA SER A 69 12.61 -11.18 11.33
C SER A 69 13.70 -12.19 10.97
N THR A 70 13.61 -12.83 9.80
CA THR A 70 14.64 -13.76 9.33
C THR A 70 15.95 -13.04 9.02
N ALA A 71 15.91 -11.83 8.47
CA ALA A 71 17.12 -11.02 8.24
C ALA A 71 17.86 -10.70 9.55
N LEU A 72 17.12 -10.35 10.62
CA LEU A 72 17.68 -10.10 11.96
C LEU A 72 18.24 -11.36 12.62
N MET A 73 17.63 -12.52 12.37
CA MET A 73 18.14 -13.80 12.88
C MET A 73 19.46 -14.22 12.21
N VAL A 74 19.62 -13.94 10.91
CA VAL A 74 20.84 -14.27 10.17
C VAL A 74 21.96 -13.28 10.48
N ASN A 75 21.64 -11.99 10.61
CA ASN A 75 22.60 -10.94 10.93
C ASN A 75 22.04 -10.04 12.05
N PRO A 76 22.44 -10.23 13.32
CA PRO A 76 21.94 -9.42 14.42
C PRO A 76 22.48 -7.97 14.40
N ASP A 77 23.60 -7.72 13.71
CA ASP A 77 24.25 -6.40 13.63
C ASP A 77 23.64 -5.47 12.56
N VAL A 78 22.42 -5.73 12.11
CA VAL A 78 21.71 -4.85 11.17
C VAL A 78 21.40 -3.50 11.84
N SER A 79 21.73 -2.41 11.14
CA SER A 79 21.53 -1.07 11.67
C SER A 79 20.04 -0.74 11.86
N ALA A 80 19.71 -0.06 12.97
CA ALA A 80 18.33 0.33 13.30
C ALA A 80 17.60 1.10 12.17
N PRO A 81 18.26 1.98 11.38
CA PRO A 81 17.61 2.66 10.25
C PRO A 81 17.10 1.70 9.16
N VAL A 82 17.77 0.58 8.91
CA VAL A 82 17.36 -0.41 7.91
C VAL A 82 16.07 -1.11 8.34
N VAL A 83 15.98 -1.47 9.63
CA VAL A 83 14.77 -2.05 10.22
C VAL A 83 13.62 -1.04 10.18
N TRP A 84 13.86 0.21 10.54
CA TRP A 84 12.81 1.24 10.50
C TRP A 84 12.35 1.53 9.06
N GLY A 85 13.28 1.54 8.10
CA GLY A 85 12.97 1.69 6.68
C GLY A 85 12.09 0.57 6.14
N GLY A 86 12.34 -0.68 6.51
CA GLY A 86 11.49 -1.81 6.09
C GLY A 86 10.09 -1.76 6.70
N ILE A 87 9.95 -1.29 7.94
CA ILE A 87 8.65 -1.09 8.59
C ILE A 87 7.85 -0.03 7.83
N LEU A 88 8.46 1.13 7.53
CA LEU A 88 7.83 2.20 6.75
C LEU A 88 7.42 1.72 5.36
N CYS A 89 8.30 1.00 4.65
CA CYS A 89 8.02 0.40 3.35
C CYS A 89 6.82 -0.55 3.39
N SER A 90 6.65 -1.33 4.47
CA SER A 90 5.50 -2.23 4.63
C SER A 90 4.18 -1.51 4.93
N LEU A 91 4.22 -0.35 5.60
CA LEU A 91 3.04 0.43 5.98
C LEU A 91 2.46 1.25 4.83
N LEU A 92 3.31 1.75 3.93
CA LEU A 92 2.89 2.56 2.77
C LEU A 92 1.86 1.85 1.86
N PRO A 93 2.04 0.56 1.49
CA PRO A 93 1.04 -0.22 0.76
C PRO A 93 -0.32 -0.33 1.47
N ILE A 94 -0.36 -0.35 2.81
CA ILE A 94 -1.62 -0.35 3.57
C ILE A 94 -2.33 0.98 3.36
N VAL A 95 -1.62 2.10 3.51
CA VAL A 95 -2.19 3.43 3.30
C VAL A 95 -2.70 3.58 1.86
N TYR A 96 -1.92 3.13 0.87
CA TYR A 96 -2.32 3.20 -0.54
C TYR A 96 -3.57 2.34 -0.84
N SER A 97 -3.63 1.12 -0.31
CA SER A 97 -4.81 0.26 -0.47
C SER A 97 -6.07 0.79 0.24
N MET A 98 -5.92 1.51 1.35
CA MET A 98 -7.05 2.22 1.99
C MET A 98 -7.63 3.30 1.07
N PHE A 99 -6.79 4.07 0.37
CA PHE A 99 -7.27 5.04 -0.62
C PHE A 99 -7.98 4.36 -1.79
N ILE A 100 -7.44 3.26 -2.31
CA ILE A 100 -8.09 2.46 -3.36
C ILE A 100 -9.48 2.00 -2.89
N TYR A 101 -9.56 1.43 -1.69
CA TYR A 101 -10.83 0.96 -1.12
C TYR A 101 -11.84 2.09 -0.91
N LEU A 102 -11.38 3.27 -0.45
CA LEU A 102 -12.23 4.44 -0.29
C LEU A 102 -12.80 4.91 -1.63
N ILE A 103 -11.98 4.95 -2.68
CA ILE A 103 -12.42 5.25 -4.05
C ILE A 103 -13.42 4.19 -4.54
N SER A 104 -13.15 2.90 -4.31
CA SER A 104 -14.06 1.81 -4.66
C SER A 104 -15.44 1.95 -4.01
N ILE A 105 -15.50 2.34 -2.72
CA ILE A 105 -16.76 2.60 -2.02
C ILE A 105 -17.50 3.80 -2.62
N LEU A 106 -16.79 4.90 -2.89
CA LEU A 106 -17.39 6.10 -3.48
C LEU A 106 -18.03 5.78 -4.83
N ILE A 107 -17.28 5.13 -5.72
CA ILE A 107 -17.77 4.72 -7.05
C ILE A 107 -19.01 3.83 -6.91
N SER A 108 -18.94 2.79 -6.06
CA SER A 108 -20.07 1.88 -5.83
C SER A 108 -21.31 2.60 -5.29
N THR A 109 -21.13 3.65 -4.48
CA THR A 109 -22.24 4.45 -3.93
C THR A 109 -22.89 5.32 -5.00
N PHE A 110 -22.12 5.98 -5.86
CA PHE A 110 -22.67 6.78 -6.97
C PHE A 110 -23.34 5.96 -8.06
N GLN A 111 -22.87 4.73 -8.27
CA GLN A 111 -23.37 3.83 -9.33
C GLN A 111 -24.53 2.95 -8.89
N LYS A 112 -25.02 3.07 -7.65
CA LYS A 112 -26.23 2.34 -7.24
C LYS A 112 -27.35 2.65 -8.24
N PRO A 113 -27.97 1.64 -8.87
CA PRO A 113 -29.14 1.86 -9.70
C PRO A 113 -30.19 2.54 -8.81
N ARG A 114 -30.68 3.70 -9.26
CA ARG A 114 -31.90 4.29 -8.71
C ARG A 114 -32.96 3.22 -8.91
N ILE A 115 -33.41 2.62 -7.81
CA ILE A 115 -34.52 1.66 -7.78
C ILE A 115 -35.70 2.27 -8.53
#